data_AF-A0A936VWN5-F1
#
_entry.id   AF-A0A936VWN5-F1
#
_cell.length_a   1.000
_cell.length_b   1.000
_cell.length_c   1.000
_cell.angle_alpha   90.00
_cell.angle_beta   90.00
_cell.angle_gamma   90.00
#
_symmetry.space_group_name_H-M   'P 1'
#
loop_
_entity.id
_entity.type
_entity.pdbx_description
1 polymer ?
#
loop_
_entity_poly.entity_id
_entity_poly.type
_entity_poly.pdbx_seq_one_letter_code
_entity_poly.pdbx_strand_id
1 'polypeptide(L)'
;MVNYVLKRTNKKFSFETQNTIGTNNLLSSYNAIGGNHKKFSYYIYNHSRSGNTSRENSGYRLRNTHAFAQYKISANQKISMEYTEMSSLLQQSGGLTDEQFAVNLRQSYRARNWMNIPWQLGSLHYESKVNKNLNMSIKLFGLLAERNSIGFLATPNIKDSINTIINMYNSRQLDRDNYKNLGVEARGIYEHKLGKQKQSLAFGVRLYNANTHRRQKGKGDHEIEYNTVMMEEKYPTDLNFRTKNIAMFAEHQFAVTKAFHISPGIRYEWIQSIISGRLNKNGGQELNQNKSTFPRKVVLGGIGMQYKIIATNIYANISQAYRPILFSDLTPPSAVDIIDENLKDAKGYNAEIGYEVYFQIF
;
A
#
# COMPACT_ATOMS: atom_id res chain seq x y z
N MET A 1 -4.60 -9.95 -5.13
CA MET A 1 -3.60 -9.42 -4.16
C MET A 1 -2.27 -9.32 -4.88
N VAL A 2 -1.51 -8.23 -4.67
CA VAL A 2 -0.15 -8.11 -5.22
C VAL A 2 0.83 -8.20 -4.05
N ASN A 3 1.82 -9.08 -4.14
CA ASN A 3 2.83 -9.29 -3.10
C ASN A 3 4.23 -9.04 -3.68
N TYR A 4 4.90 -8.00 -3.20
CA TYR A 4 6.26 -7.68 -3.62
C TYR A 4 7.26 -8.44 -2.76
N VAL A 5 8.12 -9.24 -3.40
CA VAL A 5 9.22 -9.95 -2.74
C VAL A 5 10.52 -9.30 -3.18
N LEU A 6 11.24 -8.70 -2.24
CA LEU A 6 12.48 -8.00 -2.52
C LEU A 6 13.63 -8.98 -2.77
N LYS A 7 14.53 -8.58 -3.69
CA LYS A 7 15.68 -9.36 -4.10
C LYS A 7 16.59 -9.64 -2.90
N ARG A 8 17.22 -10.82 -2.91
CA ARG A 8 18.24 -11.26 -1.98
C ARG A 8 19.39 -11.89 -2.77
N THR A 9 20.50 -12.19 -2.11
CA THR A 9 21.64 -12.88 -2.73
C THR A 9 21.98 -14.14 -1.94
N ASN A 10 22.46 -15.17 -2.63
CA ASN A 10 23.04 -16.38 -2.02
C ASN A 10 24.57 -16.38 -2.11
N LYS A 11 25.18 -15.38 -2.78
CA LYS A 11 26.63 -15.26 -2.90
C LYS A 11 27.24 -14.84 -1.55
N LYS A 12 28.52 -15.15 -1.33
CA LYS A 12 29.27 -14.65 -0.16
C LYS A 12 29.32 -13.12 -0.15
N PHE A 13 29.51 -12.54 -1.32
CA PHE A 13 29.43 -11.11 -1.60
C PHE A 13 28.87 -10.91 -3.01
N SER A 14 28.09 -9.87 -3.21
CA SER A 14 27.59 -9.41 -4.50
C SER A 14 27.47 -7.90 -4.48
N PHE A 15 27.95 -7.28 -5.56
CA PHE A 15 27.71 -5.88 -5.88
C PHE A 15 26.99 -5.83 -7.23
N GLU A 16 26.01 -4.95 -7.34
CA GLU A 16 25.23 -4.72 -8.55
C GLU A 16 25.02 -3.22 -8.73
N THR A 17 25.24 -2.74 -9.93
CA THR A 17 24.93 -1.36 -10.31
C THR A 17 24.19 -1.38 -11.65
N GLN A 18 23.16 -0.56 -11.78
CA GLN A 18 22.44 -0.33 -13.02
C GLN A 18 22.24 1.17 -13.18
N ASN A 19 22.67 1.71 -14.32
CA ASN A 19 22.53 3.13 -14.63
C ASN A 19 21.79 3.25 -15.95
N THR A 20 20.80 4.15 -16.00
CA THR A 20 19.97 4.37 -17.18
C THR A 20 19.85 5.86 -17.44
N ILE A 21 20.12 6.24 -18.68
CA ILE A 21 19.83 7.55 -19.24
C ILE A 21 18.77 7.40 -20.33
N GLY A 22 17.90 8.38 -20.50
CA GLY A 22 16.87 8.30 -21.53
C GLY A 22 16.18 9.62 -21.84
N THR A 23 15.19 9.54 -22.72
CA THR A 23 14.37 10.68 -23.13
C THR A 23 13.72 11.38 -21.94
N ASN A 24 13.41 12.67 -22.10
CA ASN A 24 12.82 13.52 -21.07
C ASN A 24 13.70 13.66 -19.82
N ASN A 25 15.02 13.79 -20.02
CA ASN A 25 16.00 13.95 -18.94
C ASN A 25 15.97 12.82 -17.90
N LEU A 26 15.61 11.59 -18.33
CA LEU A 26 15.61 10.44 -17.43
C LEU A 26 17.04 10.16 -16.99
N LEU A 27 17.23 10.15 -15.68
CA LEU A 27 18.43 9.66 -15.00
C LEU A 27 17.98 8.66 -13.93
N SER A 28 18.54 7.46 -13.95
CA SER A 28 18.26 6.41 -12.96
C SER A 28 19.57 5.72 -12.57
N SER A 29 19.81 5.58 -11.27
CA SER A 29 20.93 4.82 -10.74
C SER A 29 20.46 3.90 -9.62
N TYR A 30 20.70 2.62 -9.79
CA TYR A 30 20.44 1.57 -8.81
C TYR A 30 21.78 0.98 -8.40
N ASN A 31 22.04 0.91 -7.09
CA ASN A 31 23.24 0.28 -6.55
C ASN A 31 22.82 -0.66 -5.42
N ALA A 32 23.34 -1.87 -5.41
CA ALA A 32 23.07 -2.86 -4.38
C ALA A 32 24.34 -3.57 -3.95
N ILE A 33 24.43 -3.82 -2.65
CA ILE A 33 25.41 -4.72 -2.04
C ILE A 33 24.67 -5.81 -1.28
N GLY A 34 25.22 -7.00 -1.26
CA GLY A 34 24.67 -8.07 -0.44
C GLY A 34 25.67 -9.17 -0.23
N GLY A 35 25.39 -10.03 0.72
CA GLY A 35 26.26 -11.16 0.98
C GLY A 35 25.72 -12.10 2.04
N ASN A 36 26.38 -13.24 2.15
CA ASN A 36 26.15 -14.24 3.17
C ASN A 36 27.49 -14.63 3.78
N HIS A 37 27.59 -14.51 5.10
CA HIS A 37 28.75 -14.97 5.85
C HIS A 37 28.29 -15.77 7.07
N LYS A 38 28.58 -17.08 7.06
CA LYS A 38 28.20 -18.02 8.13
C LYS A 38 26.69 -17.95 8.43
N LYS A 39 26.33 -17.43 9.61
CA LYS A 39 24.95 -17.28 10.10
C LYS A 39 24.30 -15.97 9.66
N PHE A 40 25.05 -15.04 9.08
CA PHE A 40 24.57 -13.70 8.74
C PHE A 40 24.34 -13.54 7.24
N SER A 41 23.24 -12.89 6.89
CA SER A 41 22.90 -12.50 5.51
C SER A 41 22.51 -11.03 5.50
N TYR A 42 22.92 -10.29 4.49
CA TYR A 42 22.54 -8.88 4.32
C TYR A 42 22.29 -8.55 2.85
N TYR A 43 21.44 -7.56 2.62
CA TYR A 43 21.19 -6.99 1.31
C TYR A 43 20.76 -5.53 1.47
N ILE A 44 21.42 -4.62 0.77
CA ILE A 44 21.13 -3.18 0.83
C ILE A 44 21.10 -2.69 -0.60
N TYR A 45 20.08 -1.91 -0.96
CA TYR A 45 20.08 -1.18 -2.22
C TYR A 45 19.66 0.28 -2.04
N ASN A 46 20.14 1.13 -2.93
CA ASN A 46 19.65 2.48 -3.14
C ASN A 46 19.34 2.65 -4.63
N HIS A 47 18.12 3.11 -4.91
CA HIS A 47 17.64 3.47 -6.23
C HIS A 47 17.27 4.94 -6.23
N SER A 48 17.91 5.73 -7.08
CA SER A 48 17.55 7.12 -7.33
C SER A 48 17.13 7.28 -8.78
N ARG A 49 16.03 8.01 -9.01
CA ARG A 49 15.50 8.26 -10.35
C ARG A 49 14.93 9.67 -10.45
N SER A 50 15.25 10.38 -11.51
CA SER A 50 14.65 11.66 -11.84
C SER A 50 14.40 11.79 -13.33
N GLY A 51 13.59 12.76 -13.70
CA GLY A 51 13.34 13.13 -15.09
C GLY A 51 12.03 13.89 -15.22
N ASN A 52 11.55 13.97 -16.46
CA ASN A 52 10.25 14.50 -16.82
C ASN A 52 9.43 13.43 -17.54
N THR A 53 8.14 13.67 -17.71
CA THR A 53 7.33 12.94 -18.69
C THR A 53 7.34 13.64 -20.03
N SER A 54 6.56 13.15 -21.00
CA SER A 54 6.35 13.84 -22.27
C SER A 54 5.54 15.14 -22.16
N ARG A 55 4.87 15.38 -21.02
CA ARG A 55 4.08 16.60 -20.77
C ARG A 55 4.90 17.67 -20.07
N GLU A 56 4.54 18.93 -20.29
CA GLU A 56 5.07 20.07 -19.53
C GLU A 56 4.69 19.95 -18.03
N ASN A 57 5.48 20.58 -17.16
CA ASN A 57 5.25 20.61 -15.70
C ASN A 57 5.12 19.21 -15.06
N SER A 58 5.98 18.28 -15.47
CA SER A 58 5.90 16.87 -15.09
C SER A 58 7.19 16.32 -14.46
N GLY A 59 8.01 17.20 -13.91
CA GLY A 59 9.26 16.82 -13.28
C GLY A 59 9.03 15.87 -12.11
N TYR A 60 9.89 14.87 -11.97
CA TYR A 60 9.87 13.96 -10.84
C TYR A 60 11.27 13.66 -10.33
N ARG A 61 11.35 13.41 -9.01
CA ARG A 61 12.53 12.89 -8.32
C ARG A 61 12.05 11.85 -7.31
N LEU A 62 12.65 10.66 -7.36
CA LEU A 62 12.33 9.52 -6.53
C LEU A 62 13.63 8.94 -5.98
N ARG A 63 13.63 8.60 -4.69
CA ARG A 63 14.66 7.78 -4.07
C ARG A 63 14.00 6.65 -3.30
N ASN A 64 14.48 5.43 -3.47
CA ASN A 64 14.08 4.26 -2.70
C ASN A 64 15.31 3.55 -2.15
N THR A 65 15.38 3.40 -0.84
CA THR A 65 16.47 2.71 -0.14
C THR A 65 15.89 1.54 0.62
N HIS A 66 16.55 0.39 0.57
CA HIS A 66 16.17 -0.78 1.34
C HIS A 66 17.38 -1.40 2.00
N ALA A 67 17.18 -1.91 3.21
CA ALA A 67 18.14 -2.72 3.94
C ALA A 67 17.45 -3.95 4.52
N PHE A 68 18.10 -5.09 4.34
CA PHE A 68 17.74 -6.38 4.90
C PHE A 68 18.94 -6.94 5.65
N ALA A 69 18.68 -7.47 6.85
CA ALA A 69 19.64 -8.24 7.62
C ALA A 69 18.95 -9.48 8.18
N GLN A 70 19.64 -10.61 8.21
CA GLN A 70 19.14 -11.85 8.78
C GLN A 70 20.24 -12.56 9.54
N TYR A 71 19.86 -13.14 10.68
CA TYR A 71 20.71 -13.98 11.50
C TYR A 71 20.06 -15.35 11.71
N LYS A 72 20.80 -16.42 11.35
CA LYS A 72 20.45 -17.81 11.62
C LYS A 72 20.86 -18.17 13.04
N ILE A 73 19.92 -18.15 13.97
CA ILE A 73 20.14 -18.51 15.38
C ILE A 73 20.61 -19.98 15.46
N SER A 74 19.86 -20.86 14.79
CA SER A 74 20.14 -22.29 14.66
C SER A 74 19.75 -22.81 13.26
N ALA A 75 19.83 -24.13 13.04
CA ALA A 75 19.32 -24.75 11.82
C ALA A 75 17.80 -24.59 11.65
N ASN A 76 17.07 -24.38 12.74
CA ASN A 76 15.60 -24.34 12.78
C ASN A 76 15.04 -22.94 13.05
N GLN A 77 15.88 -21.97 13.40
CA GLN A 77 15.44 -20.64 13.82
C GLN A 77 16.25 -19.55 13.15
N LYS A 78 15.56 -18.53 12.65
CA LYS A 78 16.18 -17.33 12.09
C LYS A 78 15.35 -16.09 12.44
N ILE A 79 16.05 -14.97 12.54
CA ILE A 79 15.45 -13.65 12.70
C ILE A 79 15.94 -12.76 11.55
N SER A 80 15.06 -11.92 11.03
CA SER A 80 15.38 -10.97 9.97
C SER A 80 14.74 -9.63 10.23
N MET A 81 15.42 -8.57 9.82
CA MET A 81 14.95 -7.20 9.89
C MET A 81 15.00 -6.59 8.48
N GLU A 82 13.95 -5.87 8.12
CA GLU A 82 13.85 -5.13 6.87
C GLU A 82 13.49 -3.68 7.17
N TYR A 83 14.14 -2.75 6.50
CA TYR A 83 13.81 -1.33 6.52
C TYR A 83 13.82 -0.80 5.09
N THR A 84 12.75 -0.12 4.70
CA THR A 84 12.62 0.50 3.38
C THR A 84 12.16 1.92 3.53
N GLU A 85 12.83 2.85 2.85
CA GLU A 85 12.45 4.25 2.78
C GLU A 85 12.22 4.63 1.32
N MET A 86 11.18 5.41 1.06
CA MET A 86 10.98 6.09 -0.21
C MET A 86 10.77 7.58 0.04
N SER A 87 11.35 8.41 -0.83
CA SER A 87 11.01 9.82 -0.95
C SER A 87 10.70 10.11 -2.40
N SER A 88 9.57 10.76 -2.66
CA SER A 88 9.15 11.18 -4.00
C SER A 88 8.72 12.64 -3.99
N LEU A 89 9.12 13.37 -5.02
CA LEU A 89 8.58 14.68 -5.35
C LEU A 89 8.17 14.65 -6.82
N LEU A 90 6.89 14.94 -7.07
CA LEU A 90 6.25 14.85 -8.38
C LEU A 90 5.60 16.19 -8.68
N GLN A 91 5.91 16.78 -9.82
CA GLN A 91 5.15 17.89 -10.40
C GLN A 91 3.96 17.32 -11.16
N GLN A 92 2.77 17.90 -10.96
CA GLN A 92 1.53 17.39 -11.51
C GLN A 92 1.01 18.29 -12.62
N SER A 93 1.18 17.87 -13.88
CA SER A 93 0.78 18.61 -15.09
C SER A 93 -0.71 18.97 -15.19
N GLY A 94 -1.57 18.41 -14.33
CA GLY A 94 -3.01 18.62 -14.37
C GLY A 94 -3.70 17.90 -15.53
N GLY A 95 -5.04 17.97 -15.54
CA GLY A 95 -5.87 17.49 -16.64
C GLY A 95 -5.89 18.45 -17.83
N LEU A 96 -6.44 17.99 -18.94
CA LEU A 96 -6.82 18.80 -20.10
C LEU A 96 -8.30 18.50 -20.41
N THR A 97 -9.01 19.46 -20.99
CA THR A 97 -10.28 19.18 -21.66
C THR A 97 -10.03 18.45 -22.99
N ASP A 98 -11.08 17.87 -23.58
CA ASP A 98 -10.95 17.16 -24.85
C ASP A 98 -10.46 18.09 -25.97
N GLU A 99 -10.93 19.35 -26.00
CA GLU A 99 -10.48 20.35 -26.97
C GLU A 99 -9.01 20.71 -26.76
N GLN A 100 -8.59 20.90 -25.50
CA GLN A 100 -7.19 21.16 -25.16
C GLN A 100 -6.30 19.98 -25.55
N PHE A 101 -6.75 18.75 -25.30
CA PHE A 101 -6.02 17.54 -25.67
C PHE A 101 -5.84 17.43 -27.18
N ALA A 102 -6.89 17.70 -27.96
CA ALA A 102 -6.88 17.67 -29.42
C ALA A 102 -5.90 18.69 -30.02
N VAL A 103 -5.74 19.86 -29.39
CA VAL A 103 -4.77 20.88 -29.82
C VAL A 103 -3.34 20.48 -29.48
N ASN A 104 -3.07 20.10 -28.22
CA ASN A 104 -1.74 19.69 -27.78
C ASN A 104 -1.82 18.85 -26.51
N LEU A 105 -1.58 17.55 -26.63
CA LEU A 105 -1.57 16.62 -25.49
C LEU A 105 -0.43 16.86 -24.48
N ARG A 106 0.65 17.55 -24.88
CA ARG A 106 1.83 17.79 -24.04
C ARG A 106 1.70 19.04 -23.18
N GLN A 107 0.78 19.95 -23.49
CA GLN A 107 0.64 21.21 -22.76
C GLN A 107 0.22 21.00 -21.30
N SER A 108 0.58 21.94 -20.45
CA SER A 108 0.14 21.97 -19.06
C SER A 108 -0.14 23.40 -18.57
N TYR A 109 -1.27 23.56 -17.88
CA TYR A 109 -1.67 24.80 -17.23
C TYR A 109 -1.51 24.74 -15.70
N ARG A 110 -0.62 23.87 -15.20
CA ARG A 110 -0.41 23.59 -13.76
C ARG A 110 1.09 23.54 -13.42
N ALA A 111 1.78 24.66 -13.60
CA ALA A 111 3.22 24.76 -13.31
C ALA A 111 3.56 24.61 -11.82
N ARG A 112 2.61 24.90 -10.92
CA ARG A 112 2.84 25.04 -9.47
C ARG A 112 2.21 23.91 -8.64
N ASN A 113 1.81 22.82 -9.29
CA ASN A 113 1.19 21.68 -8.65
C ASN A 113 2.23 20.61 -8.32
N TRP A 114 2.29 20.22 -7.05
CA TRP A 114 3.30 19.31 -6.53
C TRP A 114 2.68 18.29 -5.60
N MET A 115 3.23 17.09 -5.62
CA MET A 115 2.89 15.99 -4.73
C MET A 115 4.18 15.37 -4.17
N ASN A 116 4.20 15.14 -2.86
CA ASN A 116 5.32 14.56 -2.14
C ASN A 116 4.82 13.40 -1.28
N ILE A 117 5.41 12.22 -1.47
CA ILE A 117 4.98 10.99 -0.78
C ILE A 117 6.20 10.29 -0.16
N PRO A 118 6.70 10.77 0.99
CA PRO A 118 7.75 10.10 1.74
C PRO A 118 7.14 9.00 2.62
N TRP A 119 7.79 7.84 2.69
CA TRP A 119 7.39 6.77 3.59
C TRP A 119 8.57 5.91 4.06
N GLN A 120 8.40 5.32 5.23
CA GLN A 120 9.33 4.42 5.89
C GLN A 120 8.56 3.17 6.36
N LEU A 121 9.02 2.00 5.95
CA LEU A 121 8.45 0.70 6.27
C LEU A 121 9.51 -0.15 6.97
N GLY A 122 9.25 -0.51 8.22
CA GLY A 122 10.11 -1.41 8.99
C GLY A 122 9.42 -2.74 9.26
N SER A 123 10.17 -3.83 9.29
CA SER A 123 9.67 -5.10 9.81
C SER A 123 10.75 -5.94 10.50
N LEU A 124 10.33 -6.71 11.51
CA LEU A 124 11.11 -7.72 12.20
C LEU A 124 10.37 -9.05 12.06
N HIS A 125 11.05 -10.08 11.58
CA HIS A 125 10.46 -11.36 11.24
C HIS A 125 11.26 -12.49 11.88
N TYR A 126 10.59 -13.28 12.72
CA TYR A 126 11.12 -14.49 13.34
C TYR A 126 10.46 -15.71 12.71
N GLU A 127 11.26 -16.67 12.27
CA GLU A 127 10.81 -17.93 11.68
C GLU A 127 11.41 -19.10 12.45
N SER A 128 10.58 -20.08 12.81
CA SER A 128 10.97 -21.24 13.60
C SER A 128 10.30 -22.53 13.11
N LYS A 129 11.10 -23.56 12.87
CA LYS A 129 10.63 -24.94 12.84
C LYS A 129 10.53 -25.43 14.29
N VAL A 130 9.35 -25.32 14.88
CA VAL A 130 9.12 -25.63 16.29
C VAL A 130 9.35 -27.12 16.54
N ASN A 131 8.83 -27.96 15.64
CA ASN A 131 9.09 -29.39 15.60
C ASN A 131 8.89 -29.93 14.18
N LYS A 132 8.97 -31.25 13.99
CA LYS A 132 8.81 -31.91 12.68
C LYS A 132 7.44 -31.69 12.00
N ASN A 133 6.44 -31.24 12.75
CA ASN A 133 5.06 -31.07 12.31
C ASN A 133 4.60 -29.61 12.33
N LEU A 134 5.35 -28.67 12.94
CA LEU A 134 4.90 -27.31 13.16
C LEU A 134 5.98 -26.29 12.77
N ASN A 135 5.64 -25.46 11.79
CA ASN A 135 6.41 -24.28 11.41
C ASN A 135 5.64 -23.04 11.85
N MET A 136 6.33 -22.07 12.45
CA MET A 136 5.76 -20.80 12.92
C MET A 136 6.55 -19.62 12.38
N SER A 137 5.85 -18.53 12.07
CA SER A 137 6.44 -17.24 11.70
C SER A 137 5.74 -16.11 12.44
N ILE A 138 6.50 -15.19 13.02
CA ILE A 138 5.98 -13.98 13.69
C ILE A 138 6.61 -12.77 13.02
N LYS A 139 5.78 -11.87 12.50
CA LYS A 139 6.21 -10.62 11.87
C LYS A 139 5.63 -9.42 12.63
N LEU A 140 6.51 -8.56 13.13
CA LEU A 140 6.20 -7.20 13.56
C LEU A 140 6.50 -6.25 12.40
N PHE A 141 5.60 -5.34 12.07
CA PHE A 141 5.79 -4.39 10.97
C PHE A 141 5.17 -3.03 11.28
N GLY A 142 5.74 -1.97 10.74
CA GLY A 142 5.23 -0.61 10.94
C GLY A 142 5.50 0.30 9.74
N LEU A 143 4.60 1.26 9.53
CA LEU A 143 4.66 2.25 8.46
C LEU A 143 4.55 3.65 9.06
N LEU A 144 5.48 4.53 8.68
CA LEU A 144 5.37 5.97 8.82
C LEU A 144 5.35 6.57 7.42
N ALA A 145 4.28 7.26 7.04
CA ALA A 145 4.18 7.83 5.71
C ALA A 145 3.51 9.21 5.74
N GLU A 146 3.81 10.01 4.72
CA GLU A 146 3.08 11.25 4.45
C GLU A 146 2.57 11.24 3.01
N ARG A 147 1.46 11.92 2.79
CA ARG A 147 0.98 12.33 1.47
C ARG A 147 0.72 13.82 1.52
N ASN A 148 1.62 14.58 0.93
CA ASN A 148 1.55 16.02 0.86
C ASN A 148 1.26 16.43 -0.59
N SER A 149 0.36 17.39 -0.79
CA SER A 149 0.14 18.01 -2.09
C SER A 149 -0.14 19.49 -1.95
N ILE A 150 0.42 20.29 -2.85
CA ILE A 150 0.14 21.72 -2.96
C ILE A 150 -0.12 22.05 -4.42
N GLY A 151 -1.25 22.68 -4.73
CA GLY A 151 -1.57 23.01 -6.12
C GLY A 151 -2.85 23.81 -6.32
N PHE A 152 -3.00 24.34 -7.52
CA PHE A 152 -4.22 24.97 -7.99
C PHE A 152 -5.20 23.91 -8.49
N LEU A 153 -6.29 23.68 -7.74
CA LEU A 153 -7.25 22.60 -7.96
C LEU A 153 -8.52 23.02 -8.71
N ALA A 154 -8.47 24.14 -9.44
CA ALA A 154 -9.57 24.51 -10.33
C ALA A 154 -9.69 23.53 -11.52
N THR A 155 -10.85 23.55 -12.17
CA THR A 155 -11.13 22.76 -13.38
C THR A 155 -10.12 23.04 -14.51
N PRO A 156 -9.84 22.07 -15.41
CA PRO A 156 -8.80 22.22 -16.44
C PRO A 156 -8.97 23.41 -17.41
N ASN A 157 -10.20 23.87 -17.60
CA ASN A 157 -10.51 25.05 -18.42
C ASN A 157 -10.09 26.39 -17.75
N ILE A 158 -9.83 26.40 -16.44
CA ILE A 158 -9.32 27.56 -15.72
C ILE A 158 -7.79 27.44 -15.65
N LYS A 159 -7.08 28.36 -16.29
CA LYS A 159 -5.60 28.40 -16.25
C LYS A 159 -5.11 28.85 -14.86
N ASP A 160 -4.01 28.26 -14.40
CA ASP A 160 -3.28 28.80 -13.26
C ASP A 160 -2.42 29.97 -13.76
N SER A 161 -2.99 31.17 -13.73
CA SER A 161 -2.35 32.40 -14.22
C SER A 161 -2.38 33.49 -13.16
N ILE A 162 -1.63 34.57 -13.41
CA ILE A 162 -1.68 35.78 -12.59
C ILE A 162 -3.12 36.31 -12.58
N ASN A 163 -3.65 36.51 -11.38
CA ASN A 163 -4.92 37.17 -11.15
C ASN A 163 -4.69 38.69 -11.25
N THR A 164 -5.38 39.34 -12.18
CA THR A 164 -5.22 40.76 -12.50
C THR A 164 -5.67 41.69 -11.38
N ILE A 165 -6.50 41.23 -10.44
CA ILE A 165 -6.98 42.03 -9.31
C ILE A 165 -5.90 42.15 -8.23
N ILE A 166 -5.23 41.04 -7.91
CA ILE A 166 -4.22 40.98 -6.84
C ILE A 166 -2.78 41.07 -7.37
N ASN A 167 -2.60 41.11 -8.69
CA ASN A 167 -1.31 41.09 -9.39
C ASN A 167 -0.37 39.96 -8.93
N MET A 168 -0.97 38.83 -8.54
CA MET A 168 -0.31 37.62 -8.05
C MET A 168 -1.09 36.41 -8.54
N TYR A 169 -0.50 35.22 -8.47
CA TYR A 169 -1.26 34.00 -8.68
C TYR A 169 -2.35 33.81 -7.61
N ASN A 170 -3.38 33.04 -7.89
CA ASN A 170 -4.30 32.58 -6.86
C ASN A 170 -3.57 31.65 -5.85
N SER A 171 -4.04 31.65 -4.60
CA SER A 171 -3.55 30.73 -3.56
C SER A 171 -3.75 29.27 -3.98
N ARG A 172 -2.79 28.43 -3.62
CA ARG A 172 -2.87 26.98 -3.85
C ARG A 172 -3.64 26.31 -2.71
N GLN A 173 -4.21 25.13 -2.95
CA GLN A 173 -4.67 24.26 -1.88
C GLN A 173 -3.51 23.40 -1.39
N LEU A 174 -3.30 23.38 -0.07
CA LEU A 174 -2.35 22.52 0.62
C LEU A 174 -3.11 21.41 1.36
N ASP A 175 -2.77 20.16 1.05
CA ASP A 175 -3.29 18.96 1.71
C ASP A 175 -2.13 18.12 2.26
N ARG A 176 -2.27 17.62 3.48
CA ARG A 176 -1.29 16.80 4.19
C ARG A 176 -1.96 15.69 4.98
N ASP A 177 -1.70 14.46 4.59
CA ASP A 177 -2.08 13.27 5.35
C ASP A 177 -0.83 12.62 5.96
N ASN A 178 -0.88 12.25 7.23
CA ASN A 178 0.16 11.49 7.93
C ASN A 178 -0.38 10.12 8.34
N TYR A 179 0.34 9.05 7.99
CA TYR A 179 -0.05 7.67 8.29
C TYR A 179 0.95 7.04 9.27
N LYS A 180 0.43 6.45 10.35
CA LYS A 180 1.20 5.74 11.37
C LYS A 180 0.55 4.40 11.64
N ASN A 181 1.17 3.32 11.18
CA ASN A 181 0.62 1.99 11.30
C ASN A 181 1.59 1.06 12.01
N LEU A 182 1.05 0.15 12.82
CA LEU A 182 1.80 -0.90 13.50
C LEU A 182 0.97 -2.18 13.49
N GLY A 183 1.61 -3.30 13.18
CA GLY A 183 0.96 -4.60 13.21
C GLY A 183 1.89 -5.71 13.64
N VAL A 184 1.30 -6.75 14.21
CA VAL A 184 1.95 -8.02 14.49
C VAL A 184 1.12 -9.14 13.89
N GLU A 185 1.77 -10.08 13.25
CA GLU A 185 1.14 -11.24 12.64
C GLU A 185 1.89 -12.50 13.01
N ALA A 186 1.17 -13.48 13.55
CA ALA A 186 1.67 -14.83 13.80
C ALA A 186 0.97 -15.79 12.85
N ARG A 187 1.74 -16.60 12.13
CA ARG A 187 1.25 -17.64 11.23
C ARG A 187 1.89 -18.97 11.57
N GLY A 188 1.14 -20.04 11.39
CA GLY A 188 1.58 -21.40 11.59
C GLY A 188 1.14 -22.31 10.45
N ILE A 189 1.96 -23.32 10.16
CA ILE A 189 1.58 -24.46 9.33
C ILE A 189 1.79 -25.71 10.18
N TYR A 190 0.71 -26.44 10.42
CA TYR A 190 0.72 -27.70 11.16
C TYR A 190 0.41 -28.88 10.23
N GLU A 191 1.36 -29.80 10.12
CA GLU A 191 1.23 -31.04 9.37
C GLU A 191 0.82 -32.19 10.29
N HIS A 192 -0.23 -32.93 9.94
CA HIS A 192 -0.67 -34.11 10.68
C HIS A 192 -1.07 -35.23 9.72
N LYS A 193 -1.38 -36.41 10.25
CA LYS A 193 -1.91 -37.53 9.47
C LYS A 193 -3.39 -37.72 9.78
N LEU A 194 -4.17 -37.97 8.75
CA LEU A 194 -5.54 -38.48 8.86
C LEU A 194 -5.63 -39.75 8.01
N GLY A 195 -5.77 -40.89 8.67
CA GLY A 195 -5.58 -42.19 8.04
C GLY A 195 -4.18 -42.34 7.45
N LYS A 196 -4.09 -42.66 6.15
CA LYS A 196 -2.82 -42.84 5.43
C LYS A 196 -2.28 -41.55 4.80
N GLN A 197 -3.05 -40.47 4.82
CA GLN A 197 -2.72 -39.22 4.12
C GLN A 197 -2.16 -38.17 5.07
N LYS A 198 -1.20 -37.38 4.57
CA LYS A 198 -0.72 -36.18 5.26
C LYS A 198 -1.66 -35.01 4.97
N GLN A 199 -1.93 -34.24 6.00
CA GLN A 199 -2.83 -33.10 6.01
C GLN A 199 -2.06 -31.85 6.44
N SER A 200 -2.46 -30.69 5.95
CA SER A 200 -1.81 -29.41 6.28
C SER A 200 -2.83 -28.39 6.74
N LEU A 201 -2.63 -27.83 7.93
CA LEU A 201 -3.45 -26.74 8.48
C LEU A 201 -2.61 -25.47 8.52
N ALA A 202 -2.97 -24.47 7.72
CA ALA A 202 -2.45 -23.11 7.83
C ALA A 202 -3.35 -22.29 8.74
N PHE A 203 -2.78 -21.55 9.68
CA PHE A 203 -3.55 -20.72 10.61
C PHE A 203 -2.78 -19.48 11.00
N GLY A 204 -3.47 -18.48 11.52
CA GLY A 204 -2.79 -17.30 12.05
C GLY A 204 -3.71 -16.26 12.64
N VAL A 205 -3.06 -15.32 13.31
CA VAL A 205 -3.68 -14.13 13.91
C VAL A 205 -2.89 -12.89 13.53
N ARG A 206 -3.60 -11.80 13.25
CA ARG A 206 -3.04 -10.48 12.99
C ARG A 206 -3.70 -9.47 13.89
N LEU A 207 -2.88 -8.68 14.57
CA LEU A 207 -3.28 -7.47 15.29
C LEU A 207 -2.73 -6.27 14.54
N TYR A 208 -3.55 -5.27 14.28
CA TYR A 208 -3.16 -4.10 13.51
C TYR A 208 -3.82 -2.83 14.06
N ASN A 209 -3.04 -1.76 14.17
CA ASN A 209 -3.49 -0.43 14.58
C ASN A 209 -2.93 0.59 13.58
N ALA A 210 -3.82 1.32 12.93
CA ALA A 210 -3.50 2.36 11.98
C ALA A 210 -4.06 3.69 12.45
N ASN A 211 -3.28 4.75 12.30
CA ASN A 211 -3.70 6.13 12.53
C ASN A 211 -3.41 6.97 11.30
N THR A 212 -4.42 7.64 10.77
CA THR A 212 -4.30 8.63 9.70
C THR A 212 -4.71 9.98 10.25
N HIS A 213 -3.77 10.93 10.29
CA HIS A 213 -4.05 12.33 10.60
C HIS A 213 -4.14 13.10 9.29
N ARG A 214 -5.35 13.53 8.95
CA ARG A 214 -5.69 14.19 7.69
C ARG A 214 -5.86 15.68 7.90
N ARG A 215 -5.13 16.48 7.15
CA ARG A 215 -5.26 17.95 7.11
C ARG A 215 -5.46 18.37 5.67
N GLN A 216 -6.61 18.97 5.36
CA GLN A 216 -6.99 19.27 3.98
C GLN A 216 -7.59 20.66 3.84
N LYS A 217 -7.66 21.11 2.58
CA LYS A 217 -8.20 22.40 2.15
C LYS A 217 -7.46 23.59 2.75
N GLY A 218 -6.19 23.41 3.11
CA GLY A 218 -5.37 24.50 3.64
C GLY A 218 -5.11 25.55 2.56
N LYS A 219 -5.10 26.83 2.94
CA LYS A 219 -4.72 27.91 2.04
C LYS A 219 -3.19 27.98 1.95
N GLY A 220 -2.64 27.45 0.87
CA GLY A 220 -1.22 27.50 0.54
C GLY A 220 -0.82 28.83 -0.09
N ASP A 221 0.48 29.06 -0.17
CA ASP A 221 1.05 30.29 -0.71
C ASP A 221 0.86 30.46 -2.24
N HIS A 222 1.42 31.55 -2.76
CA HIS A 222 1.39 31.94 -4.17
C HIS A 222 2.63 31.49 -4.96
N GLU A 223 3.54 30.74 -4.33
CA GLU A 223 4.84 30.39 -4.92
C GLU A 223 4.72 29.31 -6.00
N ILE A 224 5.78 29.14 -6.78
CA ILE A 224 5.85 28.14 -7.87
C ILE A 224 6.35 26.80 -7.36
N GLU A 225 7.42 26.81 -6.57
CA GLU A 225 8.09 25.60 -6.10
C GLU A 225 7.25 24.83 -5.07
N TYR A 226 7.64 23.57 -4.84
CA TYR A 226 7.07 22.78 -3.77
C TYR A 226 7.41 23.39 -2.42
N ASN A 227 6.38 23.59 -1.59
CA ASN A 227 6.53 23.90 -0.19
C ASN A 227 5.27 23.43 0.57
N THR A 228 5.30 23.56 1.89
CA THR A 228 4.15 23.27 2.75
C THR A 228 3.79 24.48 3.60
N VAL A 229 3.97 25.68 3.06
CA VAL A 229 3.66 26.94 3.76
C VAL A 229 2.14 27.15 3.71
N MET A 230 1.55 27.37 4.89
CA MET A 230 0.14 27.72 5.02
C MET A 230 0.04 29.22 5.30
N MET A 231 -0.86 29.90 4.60
CA MET A 231 -1.17 31.32 4.81
C MET A 231 -2.17 31.57 5.95
N GLU A 232 -2.73 30.50 6.50
CA GLU A 232 -3.68 30.54 7.61
C GLU A 232 -3.18 29.64 8.74
N GLU A 233 -3.64 29.90 9.97
CA GLU A 233 -3.20 29.15 11.16
C GLU A 233 -3.72 27.71 11.20
N LYS A 234 -4.85 27.44 10.56
CA LYS A 234 -5.60 26.17 10.71
C LYS A 234 -6.11 25.68 9.35
N TYR A 235 -5.94 24.38 9.10
CA TYR A 235 -6.61 23.69 7.99
C TYR A 235 -8.13 23.65 8.22
N PRO A 236 -8.98 23.94 7.22
CA PRO A 236 -10.42 23.76 7.36
C PRO A 236 -10.80 22.35 7.81
N THR A 237 -10.19 21.32 7.21
CA THR A 237 -10.38 19.92 7.62
C THR A 237 -9.14 19.43 8.39
N ASP A 238 -9.34 18.90 9.59
CA ASP A 238 -8.30 18.33 10.46
C ASP A 238 -8.89 17.12 11.21
N LEU A 239 -8.70 15.92 10.66
CA LEU A 239 -9.36 14.69 11.12
C LEU A 239 -8.33 13.66 11.55
N ASN A 240 -8.64 12.96 12.64
CA ASN A 240 -7.89 11.82 13.10
C ASN A 240 -8.72 10.54 12.90
N PHE A 241 -8.24 9.66 12.04
CA PHE A 241 -8.84 8.37 11.76
C PHE A 241 -8.01 7.25 12.36
N ARG A 242 -8.59 6.50 13.29
CA ARG A 242 -7.93 5.34 13.89
C ARG A 242 -8.66 4.06 13.53
N THR A 243 -7.93 3.06 13.05
CA THR A 243 -8.47 1.72 12.77
C THR A 243 -7.73 0.70 13.61
N LYS A 244 -8.48 -0.08 14.40
CA LYS A 244 -7.99 -1.29 15.05
C LYS A 244 -8.55 -2.50 14.31
N ASN A 245 -7.72 -3.49 14.08
CA ASN A 245 -8.11 -4.73 13.42
C ASN A 245 -7.50 -5.94 14.14
N ILE A 246 -8.36 -6.94 14.38
CA ILE A 246 -7.98 -8.27 14.80
C ILE A 246 -8.50 -9.21 13.72
N ALA A 247 -7.61 -9.96 13.09
CA ALA A 247 -7.98 -10.96 12.11
C ALA A 247 -7.45 -12.32 12.51
N MET A 248 -8.27 -13.34 12.36
CA MET A 248 -7.92 -14.74 12.58
C MET A 248 -8.28 -15.52 11.33
N PHE A 249 -7.44 -16.47 10.94
CA PHE A 249 -7.76 -17.35 9.83
C PHE A 249 -7.30 -18.79 10.11
N ALA A 250 -7.99 -19.72 9.47
CA ALA A 250 -7.60 -21.12 9.38
C ALA A 250 -7.99 -21.64 7.99
N GLU A 251 -7.08 -22.35 7.34
CA GLU A 251 -7.29 -23.05 6.09
C GLU A 251 -6.70 -24.45 6.22
N HIS A 252 -7.53 -25.46 5.99
CA HIS A 252 -7.12 -26.85 6.10
C HIS A 252 -7.14 -27.49 4.72
N GLN A 253 -6.00 -27.99 4.27
CA GLN A 253 -5.92 -28.80 3.06
C GLN A 253 -6.14 -30.27 3.41
N PHE A 254 -7.33 -30.77 3.10
CA PHE A 254 -7.69 -32.18 3.19
C PHE A 254 -7.21 -32.93 1.95
N ALA A 255 -6.14 -33.72 2.07
CA ALA A 255 -5.78 -34.76 1.10
C ALA A 255 -6.76 -35.94 1.26
N VAL A 256 -7.86 -35.92 0.50
CA VAL A 256 -8.87 -36.99 0.46
C VAL A 256 -8.27 -38.25 -0.17
N THR A 257 -7.52 -38.07 -1.26
CA THR A 257 -6.67 -39.10 -1.87
C THR A 257 -5.29 -38.53 -2.20
N LYS A 258 -4.40 -39.33 -2.79
CA LYS A 258 -3.11 -38.81 -3.28
C LYS A 258 -3.27 -37.80 -4.43
N ALA A 259 -4.38 -37.85 -5.16
CA ALA A 259 -4.66 -37.00 -6.32
C ALA A 259 -5.66 -35.88 -6.02
N PHE A 260 -6.55 -36.07 -5.04
CA PHE A 260 -7.65 -35.18 -4.75
C PHE A 260 -7.48 -34.46 -3.41
N HIS A 261 -7.54 -33.13 -3.44
CA HIS A 261 -7.48 -32.27 -2.26
C HIS A 261 -8.67 -31.32 -2.20
N ILE A 262 -9.12 -31.03 -0.98
CA ILE A 262 -10.14 -30.03 -0.69
C ILE A 262 -9.59 -29.09 0.38
N SER A 263 -9.66 -27.78 0.15
CA SER A 263 -9.10 -26.75 1.02
C SER A 263 -10.18 -25.76 1.47
N PRO A 264 -11.01 -26.10 2.47
CA PRO A 264 -11.87 -25.12 3.12
C PRO A 264 -11.04 -24.14 3.97
N GLY A 265 -11.41 -22.87 3.90
CA GLY A 265 -10.81 -21.79 4.67
C GLY A 265 -11.87 -20.88 5.29
N ILE A 266 -11.55 -20.36 6.47
CA ILE A 266 -12.35 -19.36 7.17
C ILE A 266 -11.47 -18.25 7.70
N ARG A 267 -11.97 -17.02 7.62
CA ARG A 267 -11.36 -15.82 8.19
C ARG A 267 -12.40 -15.03 8.96
N TYR A 268 -12.05 -14.65 10.18
CA TYR A 268 -12.81 -13.72 10.99
C TYR A 268 -12.04 -12.41 11.14
N GLU A 269 -12.72 -11.29 10.94
CA GLU A 269 -12.18 -9.95 11.20
C GLU A 269 -13.07 -9.19 12.18
N TRP A 270 -12.46 -8.66 13.23
CA TRP A 270 -13.01 -7.58 14.03
C TRP A 270 -12.30 -6.28 13.62
N ILE A 271 -13.07 -5.27 13.23
CA ILE A 271 -12.58 -3.97 12.79
C ILE A 271 -13.27 -2.90 13.62
N GLN A 272 -12.51 -1.95 14.16
CA GLN A 272 -13.04 -0.78 14.84
C GLN A 272 -12.45 0.47 14.19
N SER A 273 -13.29 1.24 13.52
CA SER A 273 -12.94 2.53 12.94
C SER A 273 -13.39 3.65 13.86
N ILE A 274 -12.52 4.62 14.12
CA ILE A 274 -12.77 5.76 15.01
C ILE A 274 -12.44 7.03 14.23
N ILE A 275 -13.33 8.01 14.29
CA ILE A 275 -13.15 9.34 13.68
C ILE A 275 -13.37 10.43 14.72
N SER A 276 -12.56 11.48 14.67
CA SER A 276 -12.72 12.69 15.46
C SER A 276 -11.95 13.84 14.82
N GLY A 277 -12.32 15.09 15.11
CA GLY A 277 -11.57 16.28 14.71
C GLY A 277 -12.47 17.35 14.11
N ARG A 278 -11.93 18.19 13.23
CA ARG A 278 -12.65 19.25 12.53
C ARG A 278 -12.95 18.83 11.10
N LEU A 279 -14.23 18.87 10.70
CA LEU A 279 -14.67 18.58 9.34
C LEU A 279 -14.45 19.78 8.42
N ASN A 280 -14.78 20.97 8.91
CA ASN A 280 -14.68 22.20 8.14
C ASN A 280 -14.51 23.44 9.04
N LYS A 281 -14.09 24.56 8.45
CA LYS A 281 -14.06 25.88 9.06
C LYS A 281 -14.67 26.89 8.08
N ASN A 282 -15.81 27.48 8.43
CA ASN A 282 -16.48 28.52 7.63
C ASN A 282 -16.60 29.80 8.46
N GLY A 283 -16.05 30.92 7.98
CA GLY A 283 -16.22 32.23 8.61
C GLY A 283 -15.78 32.32 10.08
N GLY A 284 -14.81 31.50 10.50
CA GLY A 284 -14.33 31.43 11.89
C GLY A 284 -15.04 30.40 12.78
N GLN A 285 -16.19 29.86 12.36
CA GLN A 285 -16.86 28.77 13.06
C GLN A 285 -16.29 27.41 12.62
N GLU A 286 -15.97 26.56 13.60
CA GLU A 286 -15.46 25.22 13.38
C GLU A 286 -16.61 24.20 13.42
N LEU A 287 -16.77 23.41 12.36
CA LEU A 287 -17.65 22.25 12.35
C LEU A 287 -16.86 21.04 12.82
N ASN A 288 -17.14 20.59 14.03
CA ASN A 288 -16.39 19.51 14.66
C ASN A 288 -17.11 18.16 14.57
N GLN A 289 -16.35 17.12 14.27
CA GLN A 289 -16.73 15.71 14.39
C GLN A 289 -16.36 15.22 15.79
N ASN A 290 -17.38 15.06 16.63
CA ASN A 290 -17.23 14.36 17.90
C ASN A 290 -16.78 12.91 17.67
N LYS A 291 -16.03 12.37 18.63
CA LYS A 291 -15.48 11.02 18.55
C LYS A 291 -16.58 10.00 18.31
N SER A 292 -16.57 9.38 17.13
CA SER A 292 -17.53 8.34 16.74
C SER A 292 -16.80 7.04 16.46
N THR A 293 -17.40 5.91 16.84
CA THR A 293 -16.79 4.58 16.75
C THR A 293 -17.70 3.62 16.00
N PHE A 294 -17.15 2.93 15.00
CA PHE A 294 -17.86 2.03 14.10
C PHE A 294 -17.25 0.61 14.16
N PRO A 295 -17.77 -0.28 15.02
CA PRO A 295 -17.32 -1.66 15.09
C PRO A 295 -17.95 -2.51 13.97
N ARG A 296 -17.17 -3.44 13.41
CA ARG A 296 -17.61 -4.40 12.40
C ARG A 296 -17.07 -5.79 12.73
N LYS A 297 -17.87 -6.81 12.46
CA LYS A 297 -17.49 -8.22 12.52
C LYS A 297 -17.75 -8.83 11.16
N VAL A 298 -16.74 -9.45 10.58
CA VAL A 298 -16.80 -10.02 9.23
C VAL A 298 -16.33 -11.46 9.30
N VAL A 299 -17.11 -12.38 8.73
CA VAL A 299 -16.72 -13.77 8.51
C VAL A 299 -16.65 -13.97 7.01
N LEU A 300 -15.53 -14.52 6.54
CA LEU A 300 -15.29 -14.87 5.15
C LEU A 300 -14.96 -16.36 5.07
N GLY A 301 -15.72 -17.09 4.28
CA GLY A 301 -15.45 -18.48 3.92
C GLY A 301 -14.93 -18.60 2.50
N GLY A 302 -14.17 -19.65 2.27
CA GLY A 302 -13.82 -20.12 0.93
C GLY A 302 -13.59 -21.61 0.92
N ILE A 303 -13.71 -22.22 -0.26
CA ILE A 303 -13.37 -23.62 -0.48
C ILE A 303 -12.75 -23.79 -1.85
N GLY A 304 -11.56 -24.40 -1.86
CA GLY A 304 -10.87 -24.84 -3.07
C GLY A 304 -10.92 -26.35 -3.20
N MET A 305 -10.91 -26.85 -4.43
CA MET A 305 -10.75 -28.26 -4.76
C MET A 305 -9.70 -28.40 -5.85
N GLN A 306 -8.84 -29.41 -5.75
CA GLN A 306 -7.86 -29.72 -6.78
C GLN A 306 -7.82 -31.23 -7.05
N TYR A 307 -7.72 -31.61 -8.32
CA TYR A 307 -7.56 -32.99 -8.77
C TYR A 307 -6.40 -33.11 -9.75
N LYS A 308 -5.40 -33.91 -9.38
CA LYS A 308 -4.19 -34.14 -10.18
C LYS A 308 -4.35 -35.35 -11.11
N ILE A 309 -4.22 -35.14 -12.41
CA ILE A 309 -4.22 -36.14 -13.49
C ILE A 309 -2.86 -36.05 -14.20
N ILE A 310 -1.94 -36.95 -13.86
CA ILE A 310 -0.60 -37.01 -14.49
C ILE A 310 0.14 -35.67 -14.35
N ALA A 311 0.16 -34.84 -15.40
CA ALA A 311 0.80 -33.53 -15.49
C ALA A 311 -0.20 -32.36 -15.42
N THR A 312 -1.50 -32.66 -15.37
CA THR A 312 -2.59 -31.67 -15.31
C THR A 312 -3.16 -31.60 -13.90
N ASN A 313 -3.32 -30.41 -13.36
CA ASN A 313 -4.10 -30.14 -12.15
C ASN A 313 -5.38 -29.42 -12.56
N ILE A 314 -6.53 -30.05 -12.36
CA ILE A 314 -7.84 -29.40 -12.50
C ILE A 314 -8.19 -28.81 -11.14
N TYR A 315 -8.71 -27.58 -11.10
CA TYR A 315 -9.09 -26.93 -9.86
C TYR A 315 -10.42 -26.18 -10.01
N ALA A 316 -11.10 -26.02 -8.88
CA ALA A 316 -12.25 -25.16 -8.73
C ALA A 316 -12.18 -24.47 -7.36
N ASN A 317 -12.59 -23.21 -7.28
CA ASN A 317 -12.51 -22.43 -6.06
C ASN A 317 -13.69 -21.46 -5.96
N ILE A 318 -14.20 -21.26 -4.75
CA ILE A 318 -15.16 -20.19 -4.45
C ILE A 318 -14.78 -19.53 -3.13
N SER A 319 -14.76 -18.21 -3.11
CA SER A 319 -14.37 -17.42 -1.92
C SER A 319 -15.21 -16.16 -1.76
N GLN A 320 -15.47 -15.79 -0.51
CA GLN A 320 -16.12 -14.53 -0.15
C GLN A 320 -15.13 -13.36 -0.14
N ALA A 321 -15.56 -12.23 -0.66
CA ALA A 321 -14.84 -10.97 -0.65
C ALA A 321 -15.62 -9.90 0.15
N TYR A 322 -14.87 -9.03 0.82
CA TYR A 322 -15.40 -7.93 1.61
C TYR A 322 -14.51 -6.70 1.48
N ARG A 323 -15.13 -5.53 1.29
CA ARG A 323 -14.47 -4.23 1.33
C ARG A 323 -15.26 -3.30 2.26
N PRO A 324 -14.69 -2.88 3.41
CA PRO A 324 -15.35 -1.91 4.26
C PRO A 324 -15.41 -0.56 3.56
N ILE A 325 -16.43 0.24 3.89
CA ILE A 325 -16.43 1.67 3.58
C ILE A 325 -15.20 2.30 4.21
N LEU A 326 -14.42 3.00 3.40
CA LEU A 326 -13.28 3.77 3.84
C LEU A 326 -13.71 5.19 4.19
N PHE A 327 -12.98 5.85 5.07
CA PHE A 327 -13.24 7.27 5.35
C PHE A 327 -13.07 8.16 4.12
N SER A 328 -12.21 7.77 3.18
CA SER A 328 -12.10 8.45 1.88
C SER A 328 -13.36 8.31 1.03
N ASP A 329 -14.17 7.28 1.23
CA ASP A 329 -15.45 7.11 0.52
C ASP A 329 -16.55 8.02 1.12
N LEU A 330 -16.31 8.59 2.31
CA LEU A 330 -17.22 9.49 3.03
C LEU A 330 -16.78 10.96 2.97
N THR A 331 -15.73 11.27 2.21
CA THR A 331 -15.27 12.65 1.96
C THR A 331 -15.06 12.81 0.47
N PRO A 332 -15.74 13.76 -0.22
CA PRO A 332 -15.63 13.85 -1.66
C PRO A 332 -14.20 14.26 -2.04
N PRO A 333 -13.50 13.49 -2.89
CA PRO A 333 -12.13 13.80 -3.28
C PRO A 333 -12.05 14.94 -4.29
N SER A 334 -13.12 15.22 -5.04
CA SER A 334 -13.24 16.34 -5.97
C SER A 334 -14.46 17.22 -5.68
N ALA A 335 -14.52 18.37 -6.34
CA ALA A 335 -15.65 19.31 -6.20
C ALA A 335 -16.96 18.81 -6.84
N VAL A 336 -16.93 17.71 -7.61
CA VAL A 336 -18.10 17.18 -8.34
C VAL A 336 -18.62 15.86 -7.80
N ASP A 337 -17.96 15.29 -6.77
CA ASP A 337 -18.37 14.00 -6.20
C ASP A 337 -19.52 14.16 -5.21
N ILE A 338 -20.53 13.30 -5.32
CA ILE A 338 -21.67 13.21 -4.40
C ILE A 338 -21.55 11.88 -3.63
N ILE A 339 -21.67 11.94 -2.32
CA ILE A 339 -21.64 10.76 -1.45
C ILE A 339 -23.07 10.26 -1.25
N ASP A 340 -23.29 8.96 -1.47
CA ASP A 340 -24.55 8.30 -1.12
C ASP A 340 -24.70 8.22 0.41
N GLU A 341 -25.77 8.79 0.94
CA GLU A 341 -26.10 8.78 2.37
C GLU A 341 -26.36 7.35 2.90
N ASN A 342 -26.72 6.42 2.03
CA ASN A 342 -27.02 5.02 2.36
C ASN A 342 -25.86 4.07 2.04
N LEU A 343 -24.63 4.58 1.86
CA LEU A 343 -23.47 3.77 1.52
C LEU A 343 -23.28 2.61 2.53
N LYS A 344 -23.11 1.39 2.02
CA LYS A 344 -22.89 0.15 2.80
C LYS A 344 -21.56 -0.51 2.43
N ASP A 345 -21.05 -1.34 3.35
CA ASP A 345 -19.86 -2.14 3.08
C ASP A 345 -20.12 -3.11 1.90
N ALA A 346 -19.15 -3.22 0.98
CA ALA A 346 -19.29 -4.06 -0.20
C ALA A 346 -18.98 -5.53 0.13
N LYS A 347 -19.82 -6.44 -0.39
CA LYS A 347 -19.67 -7.89 -0.29
C LYS A 347 -19.72 -8.51 -1.68
N GLY A 348 -18.98 -9.58 -1.89
CA GLY A 348 -19.00 -10.30 -3.16
C GLY A 348 -18.48 -11.72 -3.03
N TYR A 349 -18.54 -12.45 -4.14
CA TYR A 349 -18.00 -13.79 -4.26
C TYR A 349 -17.13 -13.84 -5.52
N ASN A 350 -16.05 -14.60 -5.45
CA ASN A 350 -15.28 -14.99 -6.63
C ASN A 350 -15.35 -16.51 -6.75
N ALA A 351 -15.80 -16.99 -7.91
CA ALA A 351 -15.85 -18.41 -8.23
C ALA A 351 -15.11 -18.66 -9.55
N GLU A 352 -14.27 -19.68 -9.56
CA GLU A 352 -13.41 -20.02 -10.69
C GLU A 352 -13.27 -21.53 -10.85
N ILE A 353 -13.11 -21.98 -12.10
CA ILE A 353 -12.74 -23.34 -12.48
C ILE A 353 -11.67 -23.24 -13.55
N GLY A 354 -10.65 -24.09 -13.48
CA GLY A 354 -9.54 -24.05 -14.41
C GLY A 354 -8.70 -25.31 -14.37
N TYR A 355 -7.66 -25.32 -15.20
CA TYR A 355 -6.66 -26.36 -15.19
C TYR A 355 -5.27 -25.78 -15.44
N GLU A 356 -4.26 -26.40 -14.82
CA GLU A 356 -2.84 -26.08 -15.00
C GLU A 356 -2.13 -27.31 -15.57
N VAL A 357 -1.29 -27.13 -16.60
CA VAL A 357 -0.50 -28.24 -17.16
C VAL A 357 0.98 -27.94 -16.99
N TYR A 358 1.71 -28.88 -16.39
CA TYR A 358 3.14 -28.78 -16.16
C TYR A 358 3.88 -29.52 -17.28
N PHE A 359 4.37 -28.76 -18.26
CA PHE A 359 5.26 -29.29 -19.29
C PHE A 359 6.71 -29.07 -18.86
N GLN A 360 7.49 -30.14 -18.86
CA GLN A 360 8.94 -30.04 -18.73
C GLN A 360 9.51 -29.96 -20.15
N ILE A 361 9.94 -28.76 -20.54
CA ILE A 361 10.66 -28.56 -21.81
C ILE A 361 12.10 -29.02 -21.57
N PHE A 362 12.55 -30.01 -22.36
CA PHE A 362 13.88 -30.63 -22.26
C PHE A 362 15.00 -29.71 -22.75
#